data_AF-A0A7R9LGV6-F1
#
_entry.id   AF-A0A7R9LGV6-F1
#
_cell.length_a   1.000
_cell.length_b   1.000
_cell.length_c   1.000
_cell.angle_alpha   90.00
_cell.angle_beta   90.00
_cell.angle_gamma   90.00
#
_symmetry.space_group_name_H-M   'P 1'
#
loop_
_entity.id
_entity.type
_entity.pdbx_description
1 polymer ?
#
loop_
_entity_poly.entity_id
_entity_poly.type
_entity_poly.pdbx_seq_one_letter_code
_entity_poly.pdbx_strand_id
1 'polypeptide(L)'
;MTYAQSVEFCAGLQSLPFSTTLVTIHTADEQSFLTHYLTGVFADGTNVWIGARQRRRSRPGFQWTDGTDMEYSRWLSGQPTDAPGYDCVTMKSRYLANGRVKTDGEWANVLCGLAHVVLCQRLQYWTYQQSQPILMATRRRTNWLSDELDALDVYSIMMNSTTFKRTHDVLPAVPLVVKSPYLSTWLFGRELFGHWAQFYTGAHTSMTGFVRVDSQAYKFMGAHYIAHEKILRAVQSGLRVTPTQSIFTFTAGPIELVVNFFTPIDPTDLKRLSLPASYISMSARSVDHKTHEVQVYLGMTGEWVTSDLNQVVEWDVREVNGKSNLVNGDFKLKNEKKFNENKELPEWGTIKFFTDSTATYEANFVDTMRSKFIKTGRLDNNVDRNYRKVSDNWPGIGFARTLTAGATHTAANTVYYGVAHVRRPAIEYTDSHLNQLWE
;
A
#
# COMPACT_ATOMS: atom_id res chain seq x y z
N MET A 1 -30.21 16.20 7.17
CA MET A 1 -31.04 15.77 6.02
C MET A 1 -31.82 14.53 6.42
N THR A 2 -33.00 14.28 5.83
CA THR A 2 -33.71 12.99 6.02
C THR A 2 -32.95 11.86 5.34
N TYR A 3 -33.28 10.59 5.64
CA TYR A 3 -32.57 9.47 5.03
C TYR A 3 -32.65 9.51 3.49
N ALA A 4 -33.85 9.73 2.94
CA ALA A 4 -34.06 9.82 1.49
C ALA A 4 -33.25 10.96 0.86
N GLN A 5 -33.28 12.15 1.46
CA GLN A 5 -32.47 13.29 1.02
C GLN A 5 -30.96 12.99 1.08
N SER A 6 -30.53 12.21 2.05
CA SER A 6 -29.12 11.84 2.25
C SER A 6 -28.64 10.85 1.18
N VAL A 7 -29.49 9.88 0.82
CA VAL A 7 -29.25 8.96 -0.30
C VAL A 7 -29.14 9.75 -1.61
N GLU A 8 -30.08 10.65 -1.88
CA GLU A 8 -30.07 11.50 -3.07
C GLU A 8 -28.86 12.44 -3.10
N PHE A 9 -28.50 13.05 -1.97
CA PHE A 9 -27.31 13.89 -1.85
C PHE A 9 -26.05 13.12 -2.21
N CYS A 10 -25.84 11.94 -1.63
CA CYS A 10 -24.67 11.12 -1.95
C CYS A 10 -24.68 10.67 -3.41
N ALA A 11 -25.83 10.26 -3.96
CA ALA A 11 -25.95 9.89 -5.37
C ALA A 11 -25.66 11.08 -6.30
N GLY A 12 -26.04 12.30 -5.92
CA GLY A 12 -25.78 13.53 -6.67
C GLY A 12 -24.31 13.95 -6.74
N LEU A 13 -23.44 13.40 -5.88
CA LEU A 13 -21.98 13.63 -5.89
C LEU A 13 -21.25 12.73 -6.92
N GLN A 14 -21.98 12.10 -7.85
CA GLN A 14 -21.41 11.22 -8.87
C GLN A 14 -20.50 12.01 -9.83
N SER A 15 -19.25 11.60 -9.94
CA SER A 15 -18.34 12.03 -11.01
C SER A 15 -17.87 10.77 -11.72
N LEU A 16 -18.13 10.63 -13.02
CA LEU A 16 -17.67 9.46 -13.78
C LEU A 16 -16.14 9.32 -13.62
N PRO A 17 -15.60 8.14 -13.29
CA PRO A 17 -16.22 6.79 -13.27
C PRO A 17 -16.74 6.32 -11.89
N PHE A 18 -16.92 7.20 -10.92
CA PHE A 18 -17.21 6.85 -9.52
C PHE A 18 -18.71 6.87 -9.20
N SER A 19 -19.18 5.87 -8.46
CA SER A 19 -20.50 5.90 -7.81
C SER A 19 -20.36 6.28 -6.34
N THR A 20 -21.18 7.22 -5.88
CA THR A 20 -21.19 7.68 -4.49
C THR A 20 -22.51 7.26 -3.85
N THR A 21 -22.46 6.69 -2.64
CA THR A 21 -23.63 6.23 -1.87
C THR A 21 -23.50 6.67 -0.41
N LEU A 22 -24.50 6.42 0.43
CA LEU A 22 -24.29 6.42 1.88
C LEU A 22 -23.24 5.36 2.26
N VAL A 23 -22.52 5.59 3.35
CA VAL A 23 -21.48 4.67 3.86
C VAL A 23 -22.07 3.31 4.18
N THR A 24 -21.45 2.24 3.68
CA THR A 24 -21.75 0.85 4.03
C THR A 24 -20.61 0.29 4.88
N ILE A 25 -20.89 -0.66 5.77
CA ILE A 25 -19.89 -1.19 6.70
C ILE A 25 -19.94 -2.72 6.68
N HIS A 26 -18.92 -3.33 6.10
CA HIS A 26 -18.81 -4.77 5.85
C HIS A 26 -17.77 -5.45 6.75
N THR A 27 -16.90 -4.68 7.40
CA THR A 27 -15.83 -5.25 8.25
C THR A 27 -15.61 -4.46 9.54
N ALA A 28 -14.96 -5.11 10.51
CA ALA A 28 -14.54 -4.46 11.76
C ALA A 28 -13.53 -3.32 11.53
N ASP A 29 -12.71 -3.41 10.48
CA ASP A 29 -11.73 -2.38 10.13
C ASP A 29 -12.40 -1.12 9.58
N GLU A 30 -13.39 -1.29 8.68
CA GLU A 30 -14.21 -0.17 8.19
C GLU A 30 -14.94 0.52 9.34
N GLN A 31 -15.50 -0.28 10.27
CA GLN A 31 -16.14 0.23 11.47
C GLN A 31 -15.16 1.01 12.36
N SER A 32 -13.96 0.49 12.59
CA SER A 32 -12.93 1.14 13.41
C SER A 32 -12.48 2.47 12.80
N PHE A 33 -12.24 2.47 11.48
CA PHE A 33 -11.93 3.67 10.72
C PHE A 33 -13.02 4.74 10.87
N LEU A 34 -14.29 4.36 10.70
CA LEU A 34 -15.42 5.29 10.84
C LEU A 34 -15.57 5.80 12.27
N THR A 35 -15.45 4.95 13.29
CA THR A 35 -15.49 5.38 14.70
C THR A 35 -14.42 6.44 14.98
N HIS A 36 -13.19 6.22 14.51
CA HIS A 36 -12.09 7.17 14.68
C HIS A 36 -12.33 8.48 13.89
N TYR A 37 -12.73 8.36 12.62
CA TYR A 37 -13.03 9.50 11.77
C TYR A 37 -14.14 10.38 12.36
N LEU A 38 -15.25 9.78 12.82
CA LEU A 38 -16.37 10.53 13.40
C LEU A 38 -15.97 11.29 14.66
N THR A 39 -15.10 10.71 15.49
CA THR A 39 -14.60 11.36 16.72
C THR A 39 -13.71 12.57 16.42
N GLY A 40 -12.98 12.56 15.30
CA GLY A 40 -12.13 13.67 14.87
C GLY A 40 -12.87 14.80 14.15
N VAL A 41 -14.07 14.52 13.63
CA VAL A 41 -14.79 15.43 12.70
C VAL A 41 -16.08 15.99 13.30
N PHE A 42 -16.81 15.21 14.11
CA PHE A 42 -18.11 15.60 14.65
C PHE A 42 -18.08 15.70 16.17
N ALA A 43 -19.03 16.47 16.72
CA ALA A 43 -19.21 16.57 18.16
C ALA A 43 -19.61 15.22 18.77
N ASP A 44 -19.32 15.06 20.06
CA ASP A 44 -19.67 13.86 20.82
C ASP A 44 -21.19 13.57 20.76
N GLY A 45 -21.53 12.30 20.52
CA GLY A 45 -22.91 11.81 20.45
C GLY A 45 -23.69 12.18 19.18
N THR A 46 -23.03 12.68 18.15
CA THR A 46 -23.64 12.99 16.84
C THR A 46 -24.13 11.71 16.16
N ASN A 47 -25.37 11.74 15.67
CA ASN A 47 -25.92 10.66 14.84
C ASN A 47 -25.65 10.95 13.35
N VAL A 48 -25.11 9.95 12.67
CA VAL A 48 -24.74 10.01 11.25
C VAL A 48 -25.47 8.92 10.50
N TRP A 49 -26.05 9.26 9.35
CA TRP A 49 -26.69 8.27 8.48
C TRP A 49 -25.67 7.29 7.92
N ILE A 50 -26.00 6.00 7.99
CA ILE A 50 -25.31 4.93 7.27
C ILE A 50 -26.27 4.27 6.29
N GLY A 51 -25.73 3.60 5.27
CA GLY A 51 -26.46 3.05 4.14
C GLY A 51 -27.34 1.84 4.44
N ALA A 52 -27.58 1.49 5.71
CA ALA A 52 -28.43 0.35 6.06
C ALA A 52 -29.90 0.77 6.13
N ARG A 53 -30.77 -0.06 5.55
CA ARG A 53 -32.23 0.08 5.60
C ARG A 53 -32.91 -1.28 5.76
N GLN A 54 -34.00 -1.34 6.51
CA GLN A 54 -34.79 -2.54 6.69
C GLN A 54 -35.38 -3.02 5.35
N ARG A 55 -35.28 -4.34 5.09
CA ARG A 55 -35.87 -4.96 3.91
C ARG A 55 -37.40 -4.91 3.99
N ARG A 56 -38.07 -4.84 2.84
CA ARG A 56 -39.53 -4.95 2.77
C ARG A 56 -39.99 -6.34 3.26
N ARG A 57 -41.20 -6.38 3.83
CA ARG A 57 -41.91 -7.46 4.56
C ARG A 57 -41.70 -8.94 4.19
N SER A 58 -41.09 -9.28 3.06
CA SER A 58 -40.86 -10.66 2.60
C SER A 58 -39.54 -11.29 3.08
N ARG A 59 -38.59 -10.51 3.63
CA ARG A 59 -37.35 -11.04 4.26
C ARG A 59 -36.98 -10.22 5.51
N PRO A 60 -36.82 -10.83 6.69
CA PRO A 60 -36.34 -10.11 7.87
C PRO A 60 -34.88 -9.65 7.68
N GLY A 61 -34.53 -8.50 8.24
CA GLY A 61 -33.15 -7.97 8.26
C GLY A 61 -32.97 -6.63 7.54
N PHE A 62 -31.72 -6.14 7.57
CA PHE A 62 -31.29 -4.89 6.94
C PHE A 62 -30.48 -5.20 5.67
N GLN A 63 -30.56 -4.30 4.69
CA GLN A 63 -29.80 -4.33 3.45
C GLN A 63 -29.07 -3.00 3.28
N TRP A 64 -27.87 -3.07 2.71
CA TRP A 64 -27.07 -1.90 2.41
C TRP A 64 -27.51 -1.22 1.11
N THR A 65 -27.25 0.09 1.00
CA THR A 65 -27.56 0.90 -0.20
C THR A 65 -26.81 0.46 -1.45
N ASP A 66 -25.73 -0.31 -1.31
CA ASP A 66 -24.99 -0.92 -2.43
C ASP A 66 -25.62 -2.24 -2.93
N GLY A 67 -26.69 -2.71 -2.26
CA GLY A 67 -27.42 -3.93 -2.58
C GLY A 67 -26.94 -5.18 -1.85
N THR A 68 -25.84 -5.11 -1.10
CA THR A 68 -25.30 -6.24 -0.33
C THR A 68 -26.10 -6.51 0.95
N ASP A 69 -26.04 -7.75 1.43
CA ASP A 69 -26.67 -8.16 2.68
C ASP A 69 -25.79 -7.78 3.89
N MET A 70 -26.39 -7.58 5.06
CA MET A 70 -25.67 -7.17 6.27
C MET A 70 -25.03 -8.38 6.96
N GLU A 71 -23.76 -8.65 6.65
CA GLU A 71 -22.97 -9.73 7.28
C GLU A 71 -22.23 -9.26 8.55
N TYR A 72 -21.80 -7.99 8.56
CA TYR A 72 -21.19 -7.35 9.72
C TYR A 72 -22.20 -6.43 10.41
N SER A 73 -22.18 -6.42 11.74
CA SER A 73 -22.98 -5.45 12.50
C SER A 73 -22.32 -5.00 13.80
N ARG A 74 -22.61 -3.76 14.19
CA ARG A 74 -22.21 -3.19 15.48
C ARG A 74 -23.38 -2.45 16.13
N TRP A 75 -24.46 -3.17 16.35
CA TRP A 75 -25.65 -2.63 17.00
C TRP A 75 -25.36 -2.19 18.43
N LEU A 76 -25.99 -1.08 18.84
CA LEU A 76 -26.03 -0.67 20.23
C LEU A 76 -26.83 -1.71 21.02
N SER A 77 -26.49 -1.88 22.30
CA SER A 77 -27.24 -2.80 23.18
C SER A 77 -28.75 -2.47 23.14
N GLY A 78 -29.57 -3.49 22.82
CA GLY A 78 -31.02 -3.35 22.66
C GLY A 78 -31.49 -2.86 21.28
N GLN A 79 -30.61 -2.78 20.30
CA GLN A 79 -30.91 -2.48 18.89
C GLN A 79 -30.66 -3.72 18.00
N PRO A 80 -31.28 -3.80 16.82
CA PRO A 80 -32.36 -2.94 16.33
C PRO A 80 -33.67 -3.14 17.11
N THR A 81 -34.53 -2.13 17.06
CA THR A 81 -35.89 -2.18 17.62
C THR A 81 -36.91 -2.61 16.57
N ASP A 82 -37.98 -3.27 16.99
CA ASP A 82 -39.12 -3.61 16.11
C ASP A 82 -40.17 -2.50 16.02
N ALA A 83 -39.79 -1.26 16.37
CA ALA A 83 -40.69 -0.12 16.38
C ALA A 83 -41.19 0.20 14.94
N PRO A 84 -42.51 0.41 14.72
CA PRO A 84 -43.04 0.67 13.40
C PRO A 84 -42.40 1.91 12.74
N GLY A 85 -41.85 1.73 11.53
CA GLY A 85 -41.26 2.80 10.73
C GLY A 85 -39.80 3.15 11.05
N TYR A 86 -39.17 2.43 11.99
CA TYR A 86 -37.75 2.56 12.32
C TYR A 86 -36.90 1.79 11.30
N ASP A 87 -37.04 2.15 10.02
CA ASP A 87 -36.48 1.37 8.91
C ASP A 87 -35.04 1.80 8.56
N CYS A 88 -34.55 2.92 9.08
CA CYS A 88 -33.28 3.54 8.66
C CYS A 88 -32.26 3.52 9.79
N VAL A 89 -30.97 3.43 9.47
CA VAL A 89 -29.94 3.21 10.50
C VAL A 89 -28.98 4.38 10.62
N THR A 90 -28.68 4.77 11.86
CA THR A 90 -27.63 5.73 12.17
C THR A 90 -26.51 5.09 12.98
N MET A 91 -25.28 5.55 12.75
CA MET A 91 -24.14 5.32 13.61
C MET A 91 -23.94 6.52 14.54
N LYS A 92 -23.73 6.27 15.83
CA LYS A 92 -23.53 7.33 16.82
C LYS A 92 -22.04 7.52 17.11
N SER A 93 -21.55 8.76 17.01
CA SER A 93 -20.17 9.10 17.40
C SER A 93 -19.94 8.86 18.90
N ARG A 94 -18.67 8.95 19.31
CA ARG A 94 -18.28 8.80 20.71
C ARG A 94 -19.12 9.69 21.61
N TYR A 95 -19.69 9.12 22.67
CA TYR A 95 -20.44 9.87 23.67
C TYR A 95 -19.97 9.48 25.06
N LEU A 96 -19.53 10.46 25.82
CA LEU A 96 -19.15 10.33 27.22
C LEU A 96 -20.26 10.83 28.13
N ALA A 97 -20.63 10.04 29.14
CA ALA A 97 -21.48 10.49 30.23
C ALA A 97 -20.81 10.16 31.56
N ASN A 98 -20.60 11.17 32.41
CA ASN A 98 -19.93 11.04 33.71
C ASN A 98 -18.56 10.33 33.60
N GLY A 99 -17.76 10.70 32.59
CA GLY A 99 -16.43 10.14 32.35
C GLY A 99 -16.40 8.71 31.81
N ARG A 100 -17.55 8.12 31.46
CA ARG A 100 -17.64 6.78 30.87
C ARG A 100 -18.15 6.84 29.44
N VAL A 101 -17.53 6.07 28.55
CA VAL A 101 -17.98 5.86 27.18
C VAL A 101 -19.33 5.13 27.22
N LYS A 102 -20.34 5.76 26.66
CA LYS A 102 -21.69 5.21 26.51
C LYS A 102 -21.95 4.67 25.12
N THR A 103 -21.40 5.34 24.11
CA THR A 103 -21.37 4.87 22.72
C THR A 103 -20.03 5.26 22.09
N ASP A 104 -19.52 4.43 21.19
CA ASP A 104 -18.31 4.65 20.41
C ASP A 104 -18.44 4.01 19.01
N GLY A 105 -19.44 4.47 18.25
CA GLY A 105 -19.69 4.01 16.89
C GLY A 105 -20.71 2.89 16.75
N GLU A 106 -21.48 2.58 17.79
CA GLU A 106 -22.58 1.62 17.68
C GLU A 106 -23.78 2.20 16.91
N TRP A 107 -24.62 1.29 16.40
CA TRP A 107 -25.72 1.61 15.48
C TRP A 107 -27.08 1.51 16.16
N ALA A 108 -28.03 2.28 15.68
CA ALA A 108 -29.44 2.20 16.06
C ALA A 108 -30.32 2.41 14.83
N ASN A 109 -31.45 1.70 14.76
CA ASN A 109 -32.48 2.03 13.79
C ASN A 109 -33.37 3.16 14.31
N VAL A 110 -33.80 4.03 13.42
CA VAL A 110 -34.52 5.28 13.70
C VAL A 110 -35.53 5.57 12.59
N LEU A 111 -36.45 6.49 12.86
CA LEU A 111 -37.40 6.98 11.86
C LEU A 111 -36.65 7.67 10.71
N CYS A 112 -36.89 7.22 9.48
CA CYS A 112 -36.24 7.73 8.27
C CYS A 112 -36.47 9.24 8.01
N GLY A 113 -37.54 9.81 8.59
CA GLY A 113 -37.90 11.22 8.46
C GLY A 113 -37.11 12.18 9.37
N LEU A 114 -36.29 11.67 10.29
CA LEU A 114 -35.48 12.51 11.17
C LEU A 114 -34.32 13.17 10.41
N ALA A 115 -33.84 14.31 10.92
CA ALA A 115 -32.70 14.99 10.35
C ALA A 115 -31.41 14.57 11.06
N HIS A 116 -30.50 13.94 10.31
CA HIS A 116 -29.16 13.59 10.79
C HIS A 116 -28.07 14.07 9.82
N VAL A 117 -26.82 13.91 10.25
CA VAL A 117 -25.63 14.23 9.46
C VAL A 117 -25.47 13.18 8.36
N VAL A 118 -25.01 13.63 7.18
CA VAL A 118 -24.80 12.76 6.02
C VAL A 118 -23.33 12.43 5.89
N LEU A 119 -23.03 11.14 5.72
CA LEU A 119 -21.71 10.67 5.36
C LEU A 119 -21.81 9.79 4.12
N CYS A 120 -21.12 10.18 3.06
CA CYS A 120 -21.11 9.47 1.80
C CYS A 120 -19.82 8.66 1.64
N GLN A 121 -19.92 7.47 1.06
CA GLN A 121 -18.80 6.72 0.53
C GLN A 121 -18.71 6.89 -0.97
N ARG A 122 -17.50 6.87 -1.51
CA ARG A 122 -17.22 6.89 -2.95
C ARG A 122 -16.53 5.59 -3.35
N LEU A 123 -17.19 4.80 -4.18
CA LEU A 123 -16.62 3.57 -4.74
C LEU A 123 -15.72 3.92 -5.93
N GLN A 124 -14.44 3.57 -5.83
CA GLN A 124 -13.51 3.65 -6.95
C GLN A 124 -13.56 2.35 -7.77
N TYR A 125 -14.10 2.43 -8.99
CA TYR A 125 -14.00 1.37 -9.99
C TYR A 125 -12.73 1.56 -10.85
N TRP A 126 -11.98 0.48 -11.05
CA TRP A 126 -10.91 0.42 -12.04
C TRP A 126 -11.48 -0.05 -13.39
N THR A 127 -11.40 0.76 -14.45
CA THR A 127 -11.61 0.26 -15.82
C THR A 127 -10.29 -0.31 -16.34
N TYR A 128 -10.28 -1.61 -16.62
CA TYR A 128 -9.19 -2.28 -17.31
C TYR A 128 -9.23 -1.89 -18.79
N GLN A 129 -8.39 -0.96 -19.24
CA GLN A 129 -8.21 -0.69 -20.67
C GLN A 129 -6.88 -1.26 -21.16
N GLN A 130 -7.01 -2.35 -21.91
CA GLN A 130 -6.08 -2.96 -22.86
C GLN A 130 -4.66 -3.30 -22.38
N SER A 131 -4.50 -4.49 -21.82
CA SER A 131 -3.40 -5.36 -22.22
C SER A 131 -3.92 -6.30 -23.30
N GLN A 132 -3.41 -6.21 -24.53
CA GLN A 132 -3.51 -7.32 -25.47
C GLN A 132 -2.93 -8.57 -24.76
N PRO A 133 -3.59 -9.73 -24.80
CA PRO A 133 -2.95 -10.95 -24.34
C PRO A 133 -1.74 -11.18 -25.23
N ILE A 134 -0.55 -11.20 -24.62
CA ILE A 134 0.62 -11.79 -25.26
C ILE A 134 0.24 -13.25 -25.52
N LEU A 135 -0.06 -13.57 -26.77
CA LEU A 135 -0.11 -14.94 -27.23
C LEU A 135 1.27 -15.55 -26.94
N MET A 136 1.38 -16.39 -25.91
CA MET A 136 2.52 -17.27 -25.76
C MET A 136 2.42 -18.35 -26.85
N ALA A 137 2.89 -18.02 -28.05
CA ALA A 137 3.16 -19.02 -29.07
C ALA A 137 4.52 -19.67 -28.74
N THR A 138 4.49 -20.85 -28.13
CA THR A 138 5.68 -21.70 -28.01
C THR A 138 5.94 -22.37 -29.36
N ARG A 139 6.89 -21.83 -30.13
CA ARG A 139 7.36 -22.47 -31.37
C ARG A 139 8.24 -23.67 -31.00
N ARG A 140 7.67 -24.87 -30.87
CA ARG A 140 8.45 -26.12 -30.94
C ARG A 140 8.86 -26.33 -32.39
N ARG A 141 10.16 -26.23 -32.67
CA ARG A 141 10.77 -26.81 -33.87
C ARG A 141 10.83 -28.31 -33.68
N THR A 142 10.01 -29.05 -34.39
CA THR A 142 10.31 -30.44 -34.77
C THR A 142 9.91 -30.63 -36.21
N ASN A 143 10.91 -30.75 -37.08
CA ASN A 143 10.76 -31.28 -38.43
C ASN A 143 10.37 -32.75 -38.31
N TRP A 144 9.31 -33.20 -38.98
CA TRP A 144 9.14 -34.49 -39.68
C TRP A 144 7.81 -34.44 -40.47
N LEU A 145 7.75 -35.22 -41.54
CA LEU A 145 6.97 -35.05 -42.78
C LEU A 145 5.44 -35.31 -42.73
N SER A 146 4.82 -34.76 -43.78
CA SER A 146 3.63 -35.16 -44.57
C SER A 146 2.21 -35.00 -44.01
N ASP A 147 1.46 -34.15 -44.74
CA ASP A 147 0.08 -34.30 -45.19
C ASP A 147 -1.03 -34.52 -44.15
N GLU A 148 -1.75 -33.43 -43.83
CA GLU A 148 -3.18 -33.24 -44.18
C GLU A 148 -3.71 -32.00 -43.44
N LEU A 149 -4.07 -30.98 -44.23
CA LEU A 149 -5.04 -29.97 -43.82
C LEU A 149 -6.41 -30.58 -44.06
N ASP A 150 -7.18 -30.85 -43.00
CA ASP A 150 -8.60 -30.47 -42.93
C ASP A 150 -9.25 -30.91 -41.61
N ALA A 151 -10.13 -30.04 -41.12
CA ALA A 151 -11.18 -30.27 -40.12
C ALA A 151 -10.78 -30.74 -38.71
N LEU A 152 -10.58 -29.78 -37.80
CA LEU A 152 -11.06 -29.95 -36.42
C LEU A 152 -11.85 -28.72 -36.00
N ASP A 153 -13.17 -28.92 -36.01
CA ASP A 153 -14.19 -28.10 -35.38
C ASP A 153 -13.78 -27.66 -33.97
N VAL A 154 -13.37 -26.40 -33.84
CA VAL A 154 -13.38 -25.74 -32.53
C VAL A 154 -14.83 -25.36 -32.27
N TYR A 155 -15.52 -26.21 -31.52
CA TYR A 155 -16.79 -25.88 -30.87
C TYR A 155 -16.63 -24.54 -30.14
N SER A 156 -17.18 -23.47 -30.72
CA SER A 156 -17.41 -22.22 -30.02
C SER A 156 -18.51 -22.49 -28.99
N ILE A 157 -18.12 -22.97 -27.81
CA ILE A 157 -18.97 -22.84 -26.63
C ILE A 157 -18.98 -21.35 -26.32
N MET A 158 -19.92 -20.63 -26.93
CA MET A 158 -20.37 -19.36 -26.38
C MET A 158 -20.99 -19.68 -25.02
N MET A 159 -20.16 -19.66 -23.99
CA MET A 159 -20.67 -19.46 -22.64
C MET A 159 -21.31 -18.08 -22.68
N ASN A 160 -22.64 -18.05 -22.75
CA ASN A 160 -23.41 -16.87 -22.42
C ASN A 160 -22.84 -16.35 -21.10
N SER A 161 -22.10 -15.25 -21.15
CA SER A 161 -21.63 -14.60 -19.94
C SER A 161 -22.86 -14.08 -19.24
N THR A 162 -23.44 -14.89 -18.36
CA THR A 162 -24.10 -14.32 -17.19
C THR A 162 -23.05 -13.44 -16.55
N THR A 163 -23.21 -12.13 -16.69
CA THR A 163 -22.33 -11.13 -16.12
C THR A 163 -22.36 -11.33 -14.60
N PHE A 164 -21.43 -12.13 -14.10
CA PHE A 164 -21.22 -12.25 -12.66
C PHE A 164 -20.65 -10.90 -12.24
N LYS A 165 -21.49 -10.10 -11.60
CA LYS A 165 -21.09 -8.83 -11.01
C LYS A 165 -20.17 -9.18 -9.83
N ARG A 166 -18.87 -9.39 -10.10
CA ARG A 166 -17.86 -9.54 -9.06
C ARG A 166 -17.63 -8.17 -8.45
N THR A 167 -18.47 -7.81 -7.49
CA THR A 167 -18.21 -6.73 -6.54
C THR A 167 -17.16 -7.24 -5.56
N HIS A 168 -16.06 -6.49 -5.41
CA HIS A 168 -14.85 -6.75 -4.58
C HIS A 168 -13.68 -7.48 -5.24
N ASP A 169 -12.94 -6.79 -6.11
CA ASP A 169 -11.48 -7.00 -6.25
C ASP A 169 -10.74 -5.91 -5.45
N VAL A 170 -11.05 -5.77 -4.15
CA VAL A 170 -10.20 -5.00 -3.23
C VAL A 170 -9.20 -5.99 -2.67
N LEU A 171 -7.93 -5.86 -3.06
CA LEU A 171 -6.88 -6.65 -2.43
C LEU A 171 -6.78 -6.19 -0.96
N PRO A 172 -6.93 -7.10 0.03
CA PRO A 172 -6.84 -6.75 1.45
C PRO A 172 -5.42 -6.28 1.82
N ALA A 173 -4.42 -6.72 1.06
CA ALA A 173 -3.06 -6.26 1.14
C ALA A 173 -2.38 -6.29 -0.23
N VAL A 174 -1.54 -5.30 -0.51
CA VAL A 174 -0.74 -5.22 -1.74
C VAL A 174 0.71 -5.59 -1.42
N PRO A 175 1.32 -6.59 -2.09
CA PRO A 175 2.71 -6.94 -1.83
C PRO A 175 3.64 -5.81 -2.28
N LEU A 176 4.55 -5.39 -1.41
CA LEU A 176 5.57 -4.38 -1.73
C LEU A 176 6.96 -5.01 -1.83
N VAL A 177 7.49 -5.56 -0.74
CA VAL A 177 8.82 -6.18 -0.73
C VAL A 177 8.66 -7.58 -0.16
N VAL A 178 8.34 -8.53 -1.05
CA VAL A 178 7.99 -9.92 -0.68
C VAL A 178 8.86 -10.90 -1.44
N LYS A 179 9.63 -11.73 -0.72
CA LYS A 179 10.47 -12.80 -1.28
C LYS A 179 10.50 -14.06 -0.42
N SER A 180 10.42 -13.91 0.90
CA SER A 180 10.46 -15.01 1.87
C SER A 180 9.62 -14.62 3.09
N PRO A 181 9.32 -15.53 4.03
CA PRO A 181 8.60 -15.18 5.25
C PRO A 181 9.23 -13.99 6.00
N TYR A 182 10.56 -13.89 6.01
CA TYR A 182 11.29 -12.83 6.71
C TYR A 182 11.58 -11.58 5.89
N LEU A 183 11.42 -11.63 4.56
CA LEU A 183 11.36 -10.45 3.70
C LEU A 183 9.95 -10.36 3.12
N SER A 184 9.03 -9.85 3.94
CA SER A 184 7.58 -9.90 3.70
C SER A 184 6.92 -8.59 4.13
N THR A 185 6.97 -7.58 3.26
CA THR A 185 6.40 -6.24 3.50
C THR A 185 5.25 -5.95 2.56
N TRP A 186 4.16 -5.43 3.13
CA TRP A 186 2.85 -5.27 2.51
C TRP A 186 2.27 -3.89 2.78
N LEU A 187 1.37 -3.46 1.90
CA LEU A 187 0.49 -2.32 2.11
C LEU A 187 -0.90 -2.84 2.48
N PHE A 188 -1.32 -2.63 3.73
CA PHE A 188 -2.67 -2.90 4.20
C PHE A 188 -3.55 -1.65 3.98
N GLY A 189 -3.83 -1.38 2.71
CA GLY A 189 -4.54 -0.18 2.30
C GLY A 189 -4.59 -0.04 0.79
N ARG A 190 -5.34 0.96 0.33
CA ARG A 190 -5.54 1.21 -1.11
C ARG A 190 -4.52 2.17 -1.69
N GLU A 191 -3.90 3.00 -0.85
CA GLU A 191 -3.01 4.08 -1.27
C GLU A 191 -1.67 3.98 -0.56
N LEU A 192 -0.57 4.16 -1.30
CA LEU A 192 0.77 4.21 -0.68
C LEU A 192 0.96 5.44 0.19
N PHE A 193 0.26 6.54 -0.14
CA PHE A 193 0.26 7.75 0.66
C PHE A 193 -0.57 7.57 1.93
N GLY A 194 -0.06 8.04 3.07
CA GLY A 194 -0.81 8.09 4.32
C GLY A 194 -0.76 6.80 5.14
N HIS A 195 -0.15 5.75 4.61
CA HIS A 195 -0.02 4.45 5.29
C HIS A 195 1.45 4.05 5.41
N TRP A 196 1.78 3.38 6.53
CA TRP A 196 3.06 2.71 6.66
C TRP A 196 3.00 1.33 6.02
N ALA A 197 4.07 0.96 5.33
CA ALA A 197 4.27 -0.42 4.95
C ALA A 197 4.50 -1.26 6.21
N GLN A 198 3.99 -2.49 6.20
CA GLN A 198 4.00 -3.36 7.36
C GLN A 198 4.52 -4.74 6.99
N PHE A 199 5.24 -5.36 7.92
CA PHE A 199 5.43 -6.79 7.92
C PHE A 199 4.08 -7.51 8.02
N TYR A 200 3.99 -8.76 7.58
CA TYR A 200 2.70 -9.46 7.52
C TYR A 200 2.02 -9.65 8.89
N THR A 201 2.76 -9.58 9.99
CA THR A 201 2.21 -9.60 11.36
C THR A 201 1.87 -8.22 11.92
N GLY A 202 1.92 -7.16 11.10
CA GLY A 202 1.49 -5.80 11.44
C GLY A 202 2.57 -4.90 12.03
N ALA A 203 3.78 -5.41 12.31
CA ALA A 203 4.92 -4.56 12.67
C ALA A 203 5.29 -3.64 11.49
N HIS A 204 5.64 -2.38 11.77
CA HIS A 204 5.97 -1.45 10.70
C HIS A 204 7.30 -1.81 10.05
N THR A 205 7.32 -1.78 8.72
CA THR A 205 8.55 -1.79 7.91
C THR A 205 8.56 -0.49 7.12
N SER A 206 8.66 0.62 7.87
CA SER A 206 8.36 1.94 7.33
C SER A 206 9.23 2.31 6.14
N MET A 207 8.56 2.80 5.09
CA MET A 207 9.18 3.36 3.89
C MET A 207 8.54 4.71 3.60
N THR A 208 9.33 5.66 3.13
CA THR A 208 8.85 6.97 2.69
C THR A 208 9.37 7.27 1.30
N GLY A 209 8.47 7.75 0.44
CA GLY A 209 8.77 8.09 -0.93
C GLY A 209 8.35 9.52 -1.28
N PHE A 210 9.28 10.27 -1.86
CA PHE A 210 9.03 11.61 -2.39
C PHE A 210 9.47 11.73 -3.83
N VAL A 211 8.79 12.59 -4.58
CA VAL A 211 9.21 13.05 -5.90
C VAL A 211 9.24 14.56 -5.89
N ARG A 212 10.28 15.17 -6.45
CA ARG A 212 10.44 16.61 -6.61
C ARG A 212 10.46 16.91 -8.09
N VAL A 213 9.60 17.83 -8.53
CA VAL A 213 9.39 18.20 -9.93
C VAL A 213 9.49 19.70 -10.04
N ASP A 214 10.45 20.21 -10.81
CA ASP A 214 10.71 21.64 -11.00
C ASP A 214 10.68 22.44 -9.68
N SER A 215 11.38 21.91 -8.68
CA SER A 215 11.44 22.49 -7.35
C SER A 215 10.17 22.44 -6.47
N GLN A 216 9.13 21.69 -6.85
CA GLN A 216 8.01 21.34 -5.98
C GLN A 216 8.09 19.88 -5.53
N ALA A 217 8.09 19.64 -4.22
CA ALA A 217 8.08 18.28 -3.65
C ALA A 217 6.66 17.73 -3.51
N TYR A 218 6.51 16.45 -3.80
CA TYR A 218 5.29 15.65 -3.64
C TYR A 218 5.61 14.37 -2.87
N LYS A 219 4.73 13.99 -1.95
CA LYS A 219 4.78 12.71 -1.23
C LYS A 219 3.87 11.71 -1.91
N PHE A 220 4.41 10.55 -2.26
CA PHE A 220 3.66 9.44 -2.85
C PHE A 220 3.56 8.21 -1.92
N MET A 221 4.45 8.08 -0.92
CA MET A 221 4.49 6.91 -0.04
C MET A 221 4.79 7.26 1.42
N GLY A 222 4.17 6.54 2.36
CA GLY A 222 4.40 6.61 3.80
C GLY A 222 3.37 7.45 4.55
N ALA A 223 3.30 7.32 5.88
CA ALA A 223 2.33 8.05 6.72
C ALA A 223 2.92 9.30 7.43
N HIS A 224 4.23 9.49 7.38
CA HIS A 224 4.88 10.58 8.12
C HIS A 224 4.40 11.99 7.72
N TYR A 225 4.34 12.87 8.71
CA TYR A 225 4.04 14.29 8.60
C TYR A 225 5.28 15.10 8.97
N ILE A 226 5.70 16.01 8.09
CA ILE A 226 6.78 16.97 8.38
C ILE A 226 6.11 18.32 8.60
N ALA A 227 6.16 18.82 9.83
CA ALA A 227 5.66 20.14 10.13
C ALA A 227 6.45 21.20 9.34
N HIS A 228 5.75 22.23 8.86
CA HIS A 228 6.31 23.42 8.21
C HIS A 228 6.98 23.25 6.83
N GLU A 229 7.03 22.04 6.26
CA GLU A 229 7.50 21.84 4.89
C GLU A 229 6.34 21.89 3.88
N LYS A 230 6.51 22.65 2.79
CA LYS A 230 5.52 22.77 1.71
C LYS A 230 5.59 21.56 0.77
N ILE A 231 5.11 20.42 1.26
CA ILE A 231 5.01 19.19 0.46
C ILE A 231 3.57 18.95 0.01
N LEU A 232 3.39 18.67 -1.28
CA LEU A 232 2.10 18.31 -1.84
C LEU A 232 1.93 16.79 -1.82
N ARG A 233 0.70 16.32 -2.04
CA ARG A 233 0.42 14.90 -2.22
C ARG A 233 0.52 14.56 -3.71
N ALA A 234 1.26 13.51 -4.06
CA ALA A 234 1.14 12.89 -5.38
C ALA A 234 -0.17 12.09 -5.42
N VAL A 235 -0.98 12.30 -6.44
CA VAL A 235 -2.30 11.65 -6.55
C VAL A 235 -2.11 10.27 -7.15
N GLN A 236 -2.44 9.21 -6.40
CA GLN A 236 -2.40 7.85 -6.93
C GLN A 236 -3.55 7.67 -7.93
N SER A 237 -3.19 7.51 -9.21
CA SER A 237 -4.12 7.37 -10.33
C SER A 237 -4.30 5.91 -10.77
N GLY A 238 -3.42 4.99 -10.32
CA GLY A 238 -3.39 3.60 -10.76
C GLY A 238 -2.79 2.64 -9.74
N LEU A 239 -3.35 1.44 -9.64
CA LEU A 239 -2.71 0.26 -9.05
C LEU A 239 -2.97 -0.96 -9.94
N ARG A 240 -1.91 -1.62 -10.40
CA ARG A 240 -1.95 -2.91 -11.10
C ARG A 240 -1.10 -3.93 -10.36
N VAL A 241 -1.71 -5.03 -9.95
CA VAL A 241 -1.01 -6.14 -9.30
C VAL A 241 -0.96 -7.34 -10.25
N THR A 242 0.21 -7.97 -10.31
CA THR A 242 0.50 -9.20 -11.06
C THR A 242 1.17 -10.19 -10.10
N PRO A 243 1.35 -11.47 -10.47
CA PRO A 243 1.97 -12.46 -9.58
C PRO A 243 3.35 -12.06 -9.03
N THR A 244 4.11 -11.22 -9.75
CA THR A 244 5.47 -10.83 -9.37
C THR A 244 5.65 -9.33 -9.16
N GLN A 245 4.61 -8.52 -9.34
CA GLN A 245 4.73 -7.06 -9.35
C GLN A 245 3.50 -6.34 -8.81
N SER A 246 3.73 -5.23 -8.09
CA SER A 246 2.73 -4.23 -7.73
C SER A 246 3.14 -2.88 -8.31
N ILE A 247 2.35 -2.38 -9.25
CA ILE A 247 2.66 -1.19 -10.05
C ILE A 247 1.69 -0.08 -9.70
N PHE A 248 2.21 0.98 -9.10
CA PHE A 248 1.47 2.17 -8.73
C PHE A 248 1.76 3.28 -9.72
N THR A 249 0.71 4.00 -10.14
CA THR A 249 0.82 5.18 -11.01
C THR A 249 0.35 6.41 -10.23
N PHE A 250 1.10 7.50 -10.36
CA PHE A 250 0.85 8.75 -9.68
C PHE A 250 0.93 9.94 -10.61
N THR A 251 0.14 10.96 -10.32
CA THR A 251 0.27 12.29 -10.91
C THR A 251 0.91 13.24 -9.89
N ALA A 252 2.01 13.91 -10.30
CA ALA A 252 2.74 14.86 -9.47
C ALA A 252 3.09 16.10 -10.32
N GLY A 253 2.24 17.13 -10.29
CA GLY A 253 2.39 18.28 -11.19
C GLY A 253 2.32 17.86 -12.67
N PRO A 254 3.26 18.27 -13.53
CA PRO A 254 3.24 17.98 -14.97
C PRO A 254 3.79 16.58 -15.34
N ILE A 255 4.11 15.72 -14.36
CA ILE A 255 4.65 14.38 -14.62
C ILE A 255 3.75 13.27 -14.11
N GLU A 256 3.83 12.12 -14.79
CA GLU A 256 3.34 10.83 -14.33
C GLU A 256 4.52 10.04 -13.75
N LEU A 257 4.40 9.62 -12.50
CA LEU A 257 5.37 8.77 -11.80
C LEU A 257 4.83 7.35 -11.72
N VAL A 258 5.61 6.38 -12.17
CA VAL A 258 5.33 4.95 -11.99
C VAL A 258 6.30 4.38 -10.97
N VAL A 259 5.75 3.77 -9.91
CA VAL A 259 6.51 3.05 -8.88
C VAL A 259 6.13 1.58 -8.95
N ASN A 260 7.08 0.73 -9.30
CA ASN A 260 6.86 -0.69 -9.46
C ASN A 260 7.70 -1.47 -8.44
N PHE A 261 7.01 -2.19 -7.57
CA PHE A 261 7.55 -3.14 -6.62
C PHE A 261 7.54 -4.53 -7.27
N PHE A 262 8.69 -5.20 -7.36
CA PHE A 262 8.76 -6.48 -8.06
C PHE A 262 9.79 -7.44 -7.50
N THR A 263 9.47 -8.73 -7.59
CA THR A 263 10.37 -9.82 -7.20
C THR A 263 10.57 -10.73 -8.41
N PRO A 264 11.73 -10.63 -9.10
CA PRO A 264 12.03 -11.48 -10.25
C PRO A 264 11.97 -12.97 -9.90
N ILE A 265 11.38 -13.76 -10.80
CA ILE A 265 11.43 -15.22 -10.76
C ILE A 265 12.16 -15.66 -12.03
N ASP A 266 13.35 -16.21 -11.85
CA ASP A 266 14.16 -16.77 -12.93
C ASP A 266 14.26 -18.30 -12.73
N PRO A 267 13.46 -19.11 -13.44
CA PRO A 267 13.50 -20.56 -13.29
C PRO A 267 14.77 -21.19 -13.88
N THR A 268 15.59 -20.43 -14.62
CA THR A 268 16.81 -20.92 -15.26
C THR A 268 18.08 -20.66 -14.45
N ASP A 269 18.03 -19.77 -13.46
CA ASP A 269 19.14 -19.43 -12.57
C ASP A 269 18.72 -19.60 -11.10
N LEU A 270 18.95 -20.80 -10.57
CA LEU A 270 18.64 -21.13 -9.17
C LEU A 270 19.38 -20.23 -8.17
N LYS A 271 20.57 -19.73 -8.53
CA LYS A 271 21.34 -18.83 -7.69
C LYS A 271 20.60 -17.50 -7.54
N ARG A 272 20.19 -16.88 -8.66
CA ARG A 272 19.37 -15.66 -8.66
C ARG A 272 18.02 -15.88 -8.00
N LEU A 273 17.38 -17.01 -8.26
CA LEU A 273 16.10 -17.36 -7.66
C LEU A 273 16.18 -17.46 -6.13
N SER A 274 17.32 -17.90 -5.59
CA SER A 274 17.55 -18.03 -4.14
C SER A 274 17.91 -16.73 -3.43
N LEU A 275 18.18 -15.63 -4.14
CA LEU A 275 18.50 -14.34 -3.52
C LEU A 275 17.32 -13.86 -2.67
N PRO A 276 17.53 -13.48 -1.40
CA PRO A 276 16.49 -13.01 -0.50
C PRO A 276 16.22 -11.53 -0.76
N ALA A 277 15.98 -11.16 -2.02
CA ALA A 277 15.89 -9.79 -2.49
C ALA A 277 14.60 -9.55 -3.26
N SER A 278 14.08 -8.33 -3.13
CA SER A 278 13.00 -7.75 -3.92
C SER A 278 13.40 -6.33 -4.34
N TYR A 279 12.80 -5.82 -5.40
CA TYR A 279 13.28 -4.63 -6.10
C TYR A 279 12.16 -3.61 -6.26
N ILE A 280 12.55 -2.36 -6.35
CA ILE A 280 11.65 -1.24 -6.56
C ILE A 280 12.21 -0.45 -7.73
N SER A 281 11.38 -0.12 -8.71
CA SER A 281 11.74 0.78 -9.78
C SER A 281 10.86 2.02 -9.76
N MET A 282 11.46 3.16 -10.07
CA MET A 282 10.73 4.42 -10.23
C MET A 282 11.09 5.02 -11.58
N SER A 283 10.07 5.39 -12.34
CA SER A 283 10.23 6.03 -13.64
C SER A 283 9.23 7.17 -13.76
N ALA A 284 9.64 8.24 -14.44
CA ALA A 284 8.81 9.42 -14.65
C ALA A 284 8.76 9.78 -16.13
N ARG A 285 7.60 10.23 -16.58
CA ARG A 285 7.42 10.86 -17.90
C ARG A 285 6.69 12.17 -17.77
N SER A 286 7.00 13.10 -18.65
CA SER A 286 6.21 14.30 -18.86
C SER A 286 4.85 13.97 -19.45
N VAL A 287 3.82 14.65 -18.95
CA VAL A 287 2.45 14.59 -19.47
C VAL A 287 2.14 15.82 -20.34
N ASP A 288 2.86 16.93 -20.15
CA ASP A 288 2.71 18.17 -20.92
C ASP A 288 3.67 18.28 -22.12
N HIS A 289 4.44 17.22 -22.38
CA HIS A 289 5.46 17.10 -23.42
C HIS A 289 6.68 18.03 -23.27
N LYS A 290 6.88 18.65 -22.10
CA LYS A 290 8.09 19.41 -21.78
C LYS A 290 9.09 18.57 -20.99
N THR A 291 10.36 18.97 -21.04
CA THR A 291 11.38 18.35 -20.19
C THR A 291 11.27 18.92 -18.78
N HIS A 292 11.23 18.03 -17.78
CA HIS A 292 11.22 18.40 -16.37
C HIS A 292 12.41 17.80 -15.63
N GLU A 293 12.95 18.56 -14.68
CA GLU A 293 13.91 18.03 -13.72
C GLU A 293 13.12 17.29 -12.64
N VAL A 294 13.39 15.99 -12.50
CA VAL A 294 12.72 15.15 -11.51
C VAL A 294 13.74 14.56 -10.56
N GLN A 295 13.57 14.75 -9.26
CA GLN A 295 14.35 14.00 -8.26
C GLN A 295 13.42 13.07 -7.49
N VAL A 296 13.88 11.86 -7.18
CA VAL A 296 13.13 10.88 -6.40
C VAL A 296 13.91 10.51 -5.14
N TYR A 297 13.19 10.32 -4.05
CA TYR A 297 13.72 9.87 -2.77
C TYR A 297 12.97 8.64 -2.30
N LEU A 298 13.73 7.67 -1.79
CA LEU A 298 13.21 6.52 -1.06
C LEU A 298 14.03 6.34 0.22
N GLY A 299 13.35 6.25 1.36
CA GLY A 299 13.99 6.04 2.65
C GLY A 299 13.31 4.94 3.47
N MET A 300 14.11 4.24 4.27
CA MET A 300 13.71 3.15 5.17
C MET A 300 14.20 3.42 6.59
N THR A 301 13.48 2.94 7.59
CA THR A 301 13.81 3.12 9.02
C THR A 301 14.40 1.85 9.65
N GLY A 302 14.97 1.97 10.85
CA GLY A 302 15.42 0.84 11.66
C GLY A 302 14.32 -0.16 12.06
N GLU A 303 13.04 0.14 11.81
CA GLU A 303 11.91 -0.78 12.08
C GLU A 303 11.97 -2.05 11.22
N TRP A 304 12.75 -2.03 10.12
CA TRP A 304 12.94 -3.17 9.23
C TRP A 304 13.64 -4.38 9.86
N VAL A 305 14.35 -4.20 10.99
CA VAL A 305 15.12 -5.28 11.64
C VAL A 305 14.54 -5.71 12.98
N THR A 306 13.45 -5.11 13.45
CA THR A 306 12.81 -5.46 14.73
C THR A 306 11.44 -4.83 14.90
N SER A 307 10.54 -5.52 15.61
CA SER A 307 9.29 -4.95 16.11
C SER A 307 9.40 -4.29 17.48
N ASP A 308 10.52 -4.45 18.19
CA ASP A 308 10.79 -3.81 19.48
C ASP A 308 11.55 -2.50 19.27
N LEU A 309 10.83 -1.39 19.38
CA LEU A 309 11.39 -0.07 19.11
C LEU A 309 12.46 0.37 20.12
N ASN A 310 12.64 -0.35 21.23
CA ASN A 310 13.67 -0.08 22.23
C ASN A 310 15.03 -0.74 21.93
N GLN A 311 15.09 -1.61 20.91
CA GLN A 311 16.35 -2.22 20.50
C GLN A 311 17.25 -1.20 19.80
N VAL A 312 18.56 -1.32 20.01
CA VAL A 312 19.58 -0.52 19.34
C VAL A 312 19.87 -1.11 17.97
N VAL A 313 19.78 -0.28 16.94
CA VAL A 313 20.13 -0.63 15.56
C VAL A 313 21.48 -0.05 15.18
N GLU A 314 22.26 -0.82 14.45
CA GLU A 314 23.48 -0.37 13.78
C GLU A 314 23.20 -0.20 12.30
N TRP A 315 23.81 0.82 11.70
CA TRP A 315 23.67 1.08 10.27
C TRP A 315 24.99 1.53 9.65
N ASP A 316 25.11 1.31 8.35
CA ASP A 316 26.23 1.80 7.56
C ASP A 316 25.77 2.03 6.13
N VAL A 317 26.41 2.95 5.42
CA VAL A 317 26.22 3.14 3.99
C VAL A 317 27.59 3.18 3.34
N ARG A 318 27.81 2.31 2.36
CA ARG A 318 29.08 2.20 1.65
C ARG A 318 28.87 2.09 0.15
N GLU A 319 29.76 2.73 -0.59
CA GLU A 319 29.91 2.48 -2.01
C GLU A 319 30.59 1.12 -2.22
N VAL A 320 30.06 0.35 -3.15
CA VAL A 320 30.56 -0.99 -3.50
C VAL A 320 30.91 -0.96 -4.98
N ASN A 321 32.21 -1.02 -5.25
CA ASN A 321 32.76 -1.10 -6.59
C ASN A 321 32.72 -2.55 -7.09
N GLY A 322 32.30 -2.75 -8.33
CA GLY A 322 32.15 -4.08 -8.92
C GLY A 322 31.83 -4.00 -10.41
N LYS A 323 31.15 -5.03 -10.95
CA LYS A 323 30.64 -4.99 -12.33
C LYS A 323 29.64 -3.84 -12.54
N SER A 324 28.90 -3.51 -11.49
CA SER A 324 28.09 -2.30 -11.39
C SER A 324 28.45 -1.62 -10.08
N ASN A 325 28.70 -0.31 -10.12
CA ASN A 325 28.99 0.46 -8.92
C ASN A 325 27.66 0.75 -8.20
N LEU A 326 27.55 0.30 -6.96
CA LEU A 326 26.35 0.42 -6.12
C LEU A 326 26.66 1.25 -4.87
N VAL A 327 25.62 1.83 -4.27
CA VAL A 327 25.64 2.28 -2.88
C VAL A 327 24.77 1.32 -2.08
N ASN A 328 25.32 0.77 -1.01
CA ASN A 328 24.66 -0.21 -0.15
C ASN A 328 24.54 0.31 1.28
N GLY A 329 23.31 0.49 1.73
CA GLY A 329 22.92 0.71 3.11
C GLY A 329 22.66 -0.63 3.82
N ASP A 330 23.23 -0.80 5.00
CA ASP A 330 23.01 -1.94 5.88
C ASP A 330 22.28 -1.49 7.16
N PHE A 331 21.27 -2.25 7.58
CA PHE A 331 20.65 -2.18 8.91
C PHE A 331 20.74 -3.53 9.60
N LYS A 332 21.10 -3.55 10.88
CA LYS A 332 21.04 -4.76 11.71
C LYS A 332 20.83 -4.40 13.18
N LEU A 333 20.40 -5.36 13.99
CA LEU A 333 20.38 -5.19 15.44
C LEU A 333 21.82 -5.18 15.98
N LYS A 334 22.09 -4.33 16.97
CA LYS A 334 23.38 -4.35 17.69
C LYS A 334 23.61 -5.66 18.43
N ASN A 335 22.54 -6.16 19.06
CA ASN A 335 22.54 -7.43 19.79
C ASN A 335 21.60 -8.40 19.07
N GLU A 336 22.10 -9.09 18.04
CA GLU A 336 21.31 -10.06 17.30
C GLU A 336 21.05 -11.32 18.12
N LYS A 337 19.82 -11.84 18.04
CA LYS A 337 19.45 -13.15 18.58
C LYS A 337 19.18 -14.09 17.42
N LYS A 338 20.19 -14.90 17.08
CA LYS A 338 20.10 -15.87 15.99
C LYS A 338 18.96 -16.84 16.25
N PHE A 339 18.19 -17.13 15.20
CA PHE A 339 17.05 -18.04 15.24
C PHE A 339 15.94 -17.63 16.22
N ASN A 340 15.92 -16.36 16.64
CA ASN A 340 14.85 -15.81 17.46
C ASN A 340 13.95 -14.88 16.65
N GLU A 341 12.66 -14.92 16.98
CA GLU A 341 11.65 -14.06 16.39
C GLU A 341 10.96 -13.22 17.47
N ASN A 342 10.52 -12.04 17.07
CA ASN A 342 9.60 -11.20 17.83
C ASN A 342 8.43 -10.83 16.91
N LYS A 343 7.23 -11.32 17.23
CA LYS A 343 6.06 -11.23 16.33
C LYS A 343 6.37 -11.75 14.92
N GLU A 344 7.11 -12.85 14.83
CA GLU A 344 7.57 -13.50 13.58
C GLU A 344 8.55 -12.67 12.73
N LEU A 345 8.92 -11.44 13.17
CA LEU A 345 10.07 -10.73 12.63
C LEU A 345 11.35 -11.33 13.23
N PRO A 346 12.36 -11.64 12.41
CA PRO A 346 13.61 -12.22 12.89
C PRO A 346 14.46 -11.16 13.60
N GLU A 347 15.05 -11.55 14.73
CA GLU A 347 15.96 -10.70 15.50
C GLU A 347 17.44 -10.90 15.09
N TRP A 348 17.68 -11.38 13.87
CA TRP A 348 19.02 -11.48 13.27
C TRP A 348 19.00 -11.34 11.74
N GLY A 349 20.16 -11.04 11.19
CA GLY A 349 20.37 -10.73 9.79
C GLY A 349 20.44 -9.23 9.53
N THR A 350 20.94 -8.93 8.35
CA THR A 350 21.11 -7.55 7.88
C THR A 350 20.11 -7.26 6.77
N ILE A 351 19.34 -6.19 6.93
CA ILE A 351 18.56 -5.60 5.84
C ILE A 351 19.53 -4.77 5.00
N LYS A 352 19.62 -5.13 3.73
CA LYS A 352 20.39 -4.41 2.71
C LYS A 352 19.45 -3.57 1.88
N PHE A 353 19.67 -2.27 1.85
CA PHE A 353 18.96 -1.33 0.99
C PHE A 353 19.98 -0.70 0.05
N PHE A 354 19.85 -0.94 -1.26
CA PHE A 354 20.88 -0.55 -2.20
C PHE A 354 20.32 0.03 -3.50
N THR A 355 21.13 0.83 -4.17
CA THR A 355 20.83 1.47 -5.45
C THR A 355 22.14 1.64 -6.23
N ASP A 356 22.04 2.11 -7.46
CA ASP A 356 23.23 2.50 -8.23
C ASP A 356 24.01 3.64 -7.54
N SER A 357 25.33 3.67 -7.78
CA SER A 357 26.27 4.62 -7.16
C SER A 357 26.07 6.09 -7.54
N THR A 358 25.21 6.39 -8.51
CA THR A 358 24.91 7.79 -8.85
C THR A 358 23.84 8.41 -7.93
N ALA A 359 23.41 7.69 -6.90
CA ALA A 359 22.60 8.21 -5.80
C ALA A 359 23.39 9.13 -4.87
N THR A 360 22.74 10.20 -4.41
CA THR A 360 23.12 10.78 -3.12
C THR A 360 22.45 10.01 -2.00
N TYR A 361 23.13 9.84 -0.88
CA TYR A 361 22.67 9.03 0.23
C TYR A 361 22.83 9.74 1.57
N GLU A 362 22.10 9.28 2.57
CA GLU A 362 22.36 9.67 3.96
C GLU A 362 21.86 8.59 4.90
N ALA A 363 22.55 8.41 6.03
CA ALA A 363 22.04 7.66 7.17
C ALA A 363 22.01 8.58 8.39
N ASN A 364 20.81 8.94 8.85
CA ASN A 364 20.61 9.96 9.87
C ASN A 364 19.16 9.89 10.41
N PHE A 365 18.75 10.86 11.23
CA PHE A 365 17.35 11.08 11.58
C PHE A 365 16.52 11.31 10.32
N VAL A 366 15.40 10.59 10.22
CA VAL A 366 14.54 10.65 9.04
C VAL A 366 14.04 12.05 8.74
N ASP A 367 13.67 12.84 9.73
CA ASP A 367 13.13 14.19 9.52
C ASP A 367 14.18 15.13 8.91
N THR A 368 15.43 15.03 9.34
CA THR A 368 16.56 15.77 8.77
C THR A 368 16.78 15.41 7.30
N MET A 369 16.86 14.11 6.98
CA MET A 369 17.08 13.65 5.61
C MET A 369 15.92 14.04 4.69
N ARG A 370 14.69 13.84 5.15
CA ARG A 370 13.48 14.15 4.40
C ARG A 370 13.34 15.64 4.13
N SER A 371 13.56 16.49 5.14
CA SER A 371 13.52 17.95 5.01
C SER A 371 14.59 18.46 4.04
N LYS A 372 15.79 17.86 4.07
CA LYS A 372 16.88 18.17 3.15
C LYS A 372 16.48 17.87 1.70
N PHE A 373 15.99 16.66 1.43
CA PHE A 373 15.51 16.29 0.11
C PHE A 373 14.38 17.21 -0.38
N ILE A 374 13.42 17.56 0.48
CA ILE A 374 12.30 18.44 0.10
C ILE A 374 12.82 19.80 -0.39
N LYS A 375 13.85 20.34 0.25
CA LYS A 375 14.45 21.65 -0.07
C LYS A 375 15.37 21.60 -1.29
N THR A 376 16.23 20.58 -1.39
CA THR A 376 17.35 20.58 -2.33
C THR A 376 17.24 19.52 -3.43
N GLY A 377 16.35 18.54 -3.28
CA GLY A 377 16.27 17.35 -4.16
C GLY A 377 17.42 16.36 -4.00
N ARG A 378 18.32 16.56 -3.03
CA ARG A 378 19.54 15.76 -2.83
C ARG A 378 19.82 15.51 -1.34
N LEU A 379 20.75 14.59 -1.08
CA LEU A 379 21.29 14.29 0.25
C LEU A 379 22.80 14.60 0.29
N ASP A 380 23.39 14.66 1.48
CA ASP A 380 24.77 15.17 1.68
C ASP A 380 25.85 14.09 1.65
N ASN A 381 25.52 12.83 1.36
CA ASN A 381 26.46 11.69 1.40
C ASN A 381 27.09 11.50 2.78
N ASN A 382 26.30 11.74 3.83
CA ASN A 382 26.75 11.63 5.21
C ASN A 382 26.21 10.36 5.90
N VAL A 383 27.01 9.78 6.78
CA VAL A 383 26.62 8.61 7.58
C VAL A 383 26.86 8.94 9.03
N ASP A 384 25.77 9.19 9.77
CA ASP A 384 25.81 9.28 11.22
C ASP A 384 26.31 7.96 11.82
N ARG A 385 27.24 8.03 12.76
CA ARG A 385 27.87 6.84 13.39
C ARG A 385 27.38 6.61 14.83
N ASN A 386 26.46 7.43 15.32
CA ASN A 386 25.94 7.33 16.67
C ASN A 386 24.73 6.39 16.73
N TYR A 387 24.99 5.08 16.79
CA TYR A 387 23.95 4.05 16.85
C TYR A 387 23.02 4.23 18.05
N ARG A 388 21.72 4.05 17.82
CA ARG A 388 20.66 4.36 18.80
C ARG A 388 19.47 3.42 18.68
N LYS A 389 18.52 3.57 19.60
CA LYS A 389 17.26 2.82 19.58
C LYS A 389 16.43 3.16 18.34
N VAL A 390 15.63 2.23 17.85
CA VAL A 390 14.70 2.52 16.73
C VAL A 390 13.76 3.69 17.05
N SER A 391 13.29 3.79 18.28
CA SER A 391 12.42 4.89 18.74
C SER A 391 13.13 6.24 18.92
N ASP A 392 14.46 6.27 18.95
CA ASP A 392 15.23 7.50 19.14
C ASP A 392 15.40 8.21 17.79
N ASN A 393 14.45 9.10 17.50
CA ASN A 393 14.41 9.92 16.28
C ASN A 393 14.41 9.10 14.97
N TRP A 394 13.93 7.84 15.03
CA TRP A 394 13.78 6.93 13.90
C TRP A 394 14.97 6.96 12.95
N PRO A 395 16.15 6.41 13.32
CA PRO A 395 17.29 6.37 12.43
C PRO A 395 16.91 5.66 11.13
N GLY A 396 17.32 6.25 10.01
CA GLY A 396 16.94 5.82 8.67
C GLY A 396 18.09 5.89 7.69
N ILE A 397 17.94 5.20 6.56
CA ILE A 397 18.80 5.34 5.38
C ILE A 397 17.91 5.85 4.25
N GLY A 398 18.35 6.92 3.60
CA GLY A 398 17.69 7.52 2.45
C GLY A 398 18.58 7.54 1.23
N PHE A 399 17.97 7.33 0.06
CA PHE A 399 18.61 7.54 -1.23
C PHE A 399 17.81 8.56 -2.03
N ALA A 400 18.52 9.49 -2.68
CA ALA A 400 17.97 10.46 -3.60
C ALA A 400 18.68 10.37 -4.96
N ARG A 401 17.89 10.43 -6.04
CA ARG A 401 18.35 10.31 -7.43
C ARG A 401 17.70 11.37 -8.29
N THR A 402 18.46 11.91 -9.23
CA THR A 402 17.92 12.75 -10.30
C THR A 402 17.57 11.87 -11.51
N LEU A 403 16.41 12.11 -12.08
CA LEU A 403 15.85 11.56 -13.30
C LEU A 403 15.60 12.72 -14.28
N THR A 404 15.68 12.45 -15.58
CA THR A 404 15.16 13.39 -16.58
C THR A 404 13.81 12.87 -17.07
N ALA A 405 12.72 13.62 -16.86
CA ALA A 405 11.42 13.21 -17.37
C ALA A 405 11.22 13.74 -18.79
N GLY A 406 11.41 12.86 -19.78
CA GLY A 406 11.01 13.09 -21.18
C GLY A 406 9.56 12.67 -21.46
N ALA A 407 9.12 12.73 -22.72
CA ALA A 407 7.73 12.40 -23.09
C ALA A 407 7.33 10.92 -22.87
N THR A 408 8.31 10.02 -22.72
CA THR A 408 8.10 8.57 -22.60
C THR A 408 8.81 7.99 -21.39
N HIS A 409 8.20 6.99 -20.77
CA HIS A 409 8.89 6.12 -19.82
C HIS A 409 9.93 5.28 -20.58
N THR A 410 11.21 5.56 -20.38
CA THR A 410 12.30 4.79 -21.00
C THR A 410 13.19 4.20 -19.92
N ALA A 411 13.90 3.11 -20.24
CA ALA A 411 14.86 2.51 -19.31
C ALA A 411 15.96 3.48 -18.87
N ALA A 412 16.29 4.49 -19.69
CA ALA A 412 17.23 5.55 -19.35
C ALA A 412 16.73 6.50 -18.26
N ASN A 413 15.41 6.54 -18.03
CA ASN A 413 14.75 7.40 -17.04
C ASN A 413 14.16 6.60 -15.87
N THR A 414 14.69 5.38 -15.63
CA THR A 414 14.25 4.51 -14.55
C THR A 414 15.38 4.31 -13.55
N VAL A 415 15.10 4.52 -12.27
CA VAL A 415 15.99 4.14 -11.16
C VAL A 415 15.53 2.86 -10.51
N TYR A 416 16.49 2.09 -10.01
CA TYR A 416 16.24 0.80 -9.36
C TYR A 416 16.83 0.80 -7.96
N TYR A 417 16.02 0.35 -7.01
CA TYR A 417 16.41 0.06 -5.65
C TYR A 417 16.25 -1.44 -5.39
N GLY A 418 17.09 -2.00 -4.55
CA GLY A 418 16.96 -3.35 -4.05
C GLY A 418 16.86 -3.36 -2.54
N VAL A 419 16.01 -4.25 -2.02
CA VAL A 419 15.89 -4.54 -0.60
C VAL A 419 16.11 -6.04 -0.42
N ALA A 420 17.05 -6.41 0.44
CA ALA A 420 17.35 -7.81 0.72
C ALA A 420 17.48 -8.08 2.22
N HIS A 421 17.12 -9.27 2.66
CA HIS A 421 17.38 -9.71 4.03
C HIS A 421 18.40 -10.85 4.06
N VAL A 422 19.63 -10.50 4.42
CA VAL A 422 20.76 -11.43 4.45
C VAL A 422 20.94 -11.95 5.87
N ARG A 423 20.67 -13.25 6.06
CA ARG A 423 20.84 -13.95 7.36
C ARG A 423 21.99 -14.92 7.29
N ARG A 424 22.87 -14.87 8.29
CA ARG A 424 24.02 -15.76 8.46
C ARG A 424 24.13 -16.26 9.90
N PRO A 425 23.93 -17.56 10.16
CA PRO A 425 23.34 -18.55 9.25
C PRO A 425 21.88 -18.26 8.89
N ALA A 426 21.38 -18.93 7.85
CA ALA A 426 20.02 -18.74 7.35
C ALA A 426 19.02 -19.74 7.94
N ILE A 427 19.45 -20.98 8.18
CA ILE A 427 18.63 -22.06 8.72
C ILE A 427 19.46 -22.83 9.74
N GLU A 428 18.81 -23.22 10.84
CA GLU A 428 19.29 -24.23 11.79
C GLU A 428 18.53 -25.53 11.50
N TYR A 429 19.25 -26.60 11.23
CA TYR A 429 18.67 -27.93 11.07
C TYR A 429 19.42 -28.92 11.96
N THR A 430 18.68 -29.47 12.93
CA THR A 430 19.18 -30.26 14.06
C THR A 430 20.24 -29.49 14.86
N ASP A 431 21.52 -29.59 14.48
CA ASP A 431 22.67 -28.91 15.09
C ASP A 431 23.60 -28.28 14.03
N SER A 432 23.15 -28.22 12.78
CA SER A 432 23.91 -27.72 11.63
C SER A 432 23.39 -26.35 11.18
N HIS A 433 24.33 -25.43 10.94
CA HIS A 433 24.05 -24.10 10.43
C HIS A 433 24.24 -24.08 8.92
N LEU A 434 23.15 -23.84 8.18
CA LEU A 434 23.18 -23.74 6.73
C LEU A 434 23.12 -22.29 6.28
N ASN A 435 23.99 -21.95 5.33
CA ASN A 435 23.98 -20.67 4.62
C ASN A 435 22.99 -20.70 3.45
N GLN A 436 22.72 -19.54 2.86
CA GLN A 436 21.82 -19.45 1.70
C GLN A 436 22.54 -19.94 0.43
N LEU A 437 21.79 -20.56 -0.49
CA LEU A 437 22.34 -21.13 -1.73
C LEU A 437 23.07 -20.12 -2.64
N TRP A 438 22.74 -18.83 -2.55
CA TRP A 438 23.38 -17.79 -3.35
C TRP A 438 24.75 -17.36 -2.83
N GLU A 439 25.09 -17.68 -1.60
CA GLU A 439 26.41 -17.45 -1.03
C GLU A 439 27.40 -18.43 -1.66
#